data_AF-A0A7Y4WWB8-F1
#
_entry.id   AF-A0A7Y4WWB8-F1
#
_cell.length_a   1.000
_cell.length_b   1.000
_cell.length_c   1.000
_cell.angle_alpha   90.00
_cell.angle_beta   90.00
_cell.angle_gamma   90.00
#
_symmetry.space_group_name_H-M   'P 1'
#
loop_
_entity.id
_entity.type
_entity.pdbx_description
1 polymer ?
#
loop_
_entity_poly.entity_id
_entity_poly.type
_entity_poly.pdbx_seq_one_letter_code
_entity_poly.pdbx_strand_id
1 'polypeptide(L)'
;MKITGDMEINAVLAIDEEKMLKTLSWLVPELGWLQTPHPLRSTIGSVSVEQAARIARIPLSEMLYALNLAAGETEQTLSAELSS
;
A
#
# COMPACT_ATOMS: atom_id res chain seq x y z
N MET A 1 -2.09 12.61 -4.68
CA MET A 1 -2.53 12.56 -3.25
C MET A 1 -1.55 11.65 -2.58
N LYS A 2 -0.77 12.16 -1.61
CA LYS A 2 0.35 11.42 -1.04
C LYS A 2 -0.13 10.44 0.02
N ILE A 3 0.21 9.17 -0.16
CA ILE A 3 -0.04 8.09 0.79
C ILE A 3 1.06 8.13 1.85
N THR A 4 0.67 8.12 3.13
CA THR A 4 1.57 8.12 4.28
C THR A 4 1.44 6.83 5.09
N GLY A 5 2.42 6.55 5.95
CA GLY A 5 2.45 5.32 6.75
C GLY A 5 1.30 5.17 7.75
N ASP A 6 0.73 6.29 8.20
CA ASP A 6 -0.41 6.35 9.12
C ASP A 6 -1.77 6.14 8.43
N MET A 7 -1.84 6.26 7.10
CA MET A 7 -3.09 6.04 6.38
C MET A 7 -3.53 4.58 6.47
N GLU A 8 -4.84 4.39 6.64
CA GLU A 8 -5.46 3.07 6.61
C GLU A 8 -5.46 2.49 5.19
N ILE A 9 -5.30 1.18 5.07
CA ILE A 9 -5.35 0.49 3.77
C ILE A 9 -6.70 0.73 3.07
N ASN A 10 -7.81 0.84 3.79
CA ASN A 10 -9.10 1.22 3.18
C ASN A 10 -9.06 2.60 2.51
N ALA A 11 -8.43 3.58 3.16
CA ALA A 11 -8.29 4.92 2.59
C ALA A 11 -7.40 4.91 1.35
N VAL A 12 -6.38 4.05 1.32
CA VAL A 12 -5.54 3.83 0.14
C VAL A 12 -6.33 3.16 -0.99
N LEU A 13 -7.08 2.10 -0.68
CA LEU A 13 -7.93 1.40 -1.65
C LEU A 13 -9.03 2.30 -2.23
N ALA A 14 -9.52 3.28 -1.46
CA ALA A 14 -10.51 4.24 -1.94
C ALA A 14 -9.99 5.21 -3.03
N ILE A 15 -8.66 5.30 -3.23
CA ILE A 15 -8.06 6.14 -4.28
C ILE A 15 -8.30 5.51 -5.65
N ASP A 16 -7.95 4.23 -5.79
CA ASP A 16 -8.12 3.42 -7.00
C ASP A 16 -8.05 1.94 -6.60
N GLU A 17 -9.21 1.34 -6.30
CA GLU A 17 -9.27 0.02 -5.66
C GLU A 17 -8.58 -1.06 -6.48
N GLU A 18 -8.83 -1.08 -7.80
CA GLU A 18 -8.24 -2.08 -8.69
C GLU A 18 -6.72 -1.94 -8.76
N LYS A 19 -6.23 -0.72 -8.95
CA LYS A 19 -4.80 -0.45 -9.08
C LYS A 19 -4.06 -0.70 -7.76
N MET A 20 -4.63 -0.30 -6.63
CA MET A 20 -4.03 -0.47 -5.31
C MET A 20 -4.02 -1.94 -4.87
N LEU A 21 -5.10 -2.69 -5.12
CA LEU A 21 -5.12 -4.14 -4.89
C LEU A 21 -4.04 -4.85 -5.71
N LYS A 22 -3.89 -4.46 -6.98
CA LYS A 22 -2.87 -5.02 -7.86
C LYS A 22 -1.46 -4.73 -7.34
N THR A 23 -1.19 -3.49 -6.94
CA THR A 23 0.10 -3.09 -6.36
C THR A 23 0.40 -3.83 -5.05
N LEU A 24 -0.56 -3.89 -4.13
CA LEU A 24 -0.41 -4.62 -2.85
C LEU A 24 -0.15 -6.11 -3.07
N SER A 25 -0.85 -6.72 -4.04
CA SER A 25 -0.64 -8.13 -4.40
C SER A 25 0.73 -8.39 -5.02
N TRP A 26 1.30 -7.39 -5.70
CA TRP A 26 2.63 -7.47 -6.29
C TRP A 26 3.74 -7.32 -5.24
N LEU A 27 3.55 -6.38 -4.30
CA LEU A 27 4.48 -6.14 -3.18
C LEU A 27 4.51 -7.29 -2.20
N VAL A 28 3.35 -7.89 -1.94
CA VAL A 28 3.20 -8.95 -0.95
C VAL A 28 2.39 -10.05 -1.60
N PRO A 29 3.04 -11.03 -2.24
CA PRO A 29 2.37 -12.21 -2.79
C PRO A 29 1.57 -12.94 -1.70
N GLU A 30 2.04 -12.88 -0.46
CA GLU A 30 1.35 -13.39 0.73
C GLU A 30 0.10 -12.61 1.11
N LEU A 31 -0.12 -11.42 0.55
CA LEU A 31 -1.39 -10.67 0.62
C LEU A 31 -2.28 -10.91 -0.61
N GLY A 32 -1.94 -11.86 -1.48
CA GLY A 32 -2.77 -12.24 -2.64
C GLY A 32 -4.21 -12.68 -2.26
N TRP A 33 -4.45 -13.00 -0.99
CA TRP A 33 -5.78 -13.24 -0.43
C TRP A 33 -6.64 -11.96 -0.27
N LEU A 34 -6.08 -10.76 -0.39
CA LEU A 34 -6.85 -9.51 -0.49
C LEU A 34 -7.64 -9.41 -1.81
N GLN A 35 -7.23 -10.17 -2.83
CA GLN A 35 -7.99 -10.33 -4.07
C GLN A 35 -9.18 -11.26 -3.92
N THR A 36 -9.19 -12.12 -2.89
CA THR A 36 -10.36 -12.95 -2.60
C THR A 36 -11.36 -12.11 -1.81
N PRO A 37 -12.67 -12.16 -2.13
CA PRO A 37 -13.71 -11.48 -1.36
C PRO A 37 -13.85 -12.20 -0.01
N HIS A 38 -12.91 -11.94 0.89
CA HIS A 38 -12.88 -12.50 2.23
C HIS A 38 -13.53 -11.51 3.21
N PRO A 39 -14.35 -11.97 4.17
CA PRO A 39 -14.92 -11.13 5.23
C PRO A 39 -13.87 -10.37 6.07
N LEU A 40 -12.59 -10.74 5.98
CA LEU A 40 -11.46 -10.04 6.60
C LEU A 40 -11.09 -8.71 5.91
N ARG A 41 -11.65 -8.37 4.74
CA ARG A 41 -11.49 -7.04 4.12
C ARG A 41 -11.86 -5.91 5.09
N SER A 42 -12.88 -6.11 5.92
CA SER A 42 -13.28 -5.12 6.93
C SER A 42 -12.30 -5.02 8.11
N THR A 43 -11.52 -6.07 8.39
CA THR A 43 -10.59 -6.10 9.53
C THR A 43 -9.19 -5.61 9.17
N ILE A 44 -8.74 -5.85 7.93
CA ILE A 44 -7.45 -5.36 7.40
C ILE A 44 -7.57 -3.97 6.80
N GLY A 45 -8.75 -3.59 6.35
CA GLY A 45 -9.00 -2.21 5.94
C GLY A 45 -8.63 -1.16 6.98
N SER A 46 -8.68 -1.53 8.27
CA SER A 46 -8.34 -0.68 9.42
C SER A 46 -6.87 -0.76 9.86
N VAL A 47 -6.01 -1.54 9.18
CA VAL A 47 -4.57 -1.48 9.46
C VAL A 47 -3.93 -0.32 8.70
N SER A 48 -2.97 0.34 9.33
CA SER A 48 -2.20 1.38 8.67
C SER A 48 -1.22 0.79 7.65
N VAL A 49 -0.77 1.60 6.68
CA VAL A 49 0.27 1.22 5.72
C VAL A 49 1.56 0.77 6.45
N GLU A 50 1.92 1.41 7.56
CA GLU A 50 3.05 0.99 8.40
C GLU A 50 2.86 -0.42 8.97
N GLN A 51 1.68 -0.71 9.50
CA GLN A 51 1.36 -2.04 10.02
C GLN A 51 1.35 -3.09 8.91
N ALA A 52 0.80 -2.75 7.74
CA ALA A 52 0.81 -3.62 6.57
C ALA A 52 2.24 -3.94 6.12
N ALA A 53 3.13 -2.94 6.09
CA ALA A 53 4.55 -3.14 5.77
C ALA A 53 5.25 -4.07 6.77
N ARG A 54 4.97 -3.90 8.08
CA ARG A 54 5.50 -4.78 9.13
C ARG A 54 5.00 -6.22 9.00
N ILE A 55 3.70 -6.42 8.75
CA ILE A 55 3.11 -7.74 8.54
C ILE A 55 3.73 -8.43 7.32
N ALA A 56 3.89 -7.67 6.24
CA ALA A 56 4.52 -8.12 5.00
C ALA A 56 6.05 -8.28 5.09
N ARG A 57 6.67 -7.84 6.20
CA ARG A 57 8.12 -7.85 6.43
C ARG A 57 8.91 -7.12 5.33
N ILE A 58 8.32 -6.08 4.74
CA ILE A 58 8.98 -5.19 3.77
C ILE A 58 9.29 -3.83 4.38
N PRO A 59 10.30 -3.10 3.89
CA PRO A 59 10.56 -1.73 4.32
C PRO A 59 9.35 -0.83 4.05
N LEU A 60 9.00 0.00 5.04
CA LEU A 60 7.91 0.97 4.90
C LEU A 60 8.13 1.91 3.71
N SER A 61 9.37 2.31 3.47
CA SER A 61 9.77 3.15 2.34
C SER A 61 9.45 2.52 0.98
N GLU A 62 9.71 1.22 0.81
CA GLU A 62 9.37 0.50 -0.43
C GLU A 62 7.86 0.39 -0.63
N MET A 63 7.12 0.13 0.45
CA MET A 63 5.66 0.07 0.38
C MET A 63 5.06 1.43 0.02
N LEU A 64 5.52 2.51 0.66
CA LEU A 64 5.09 3.87 0.35
C LEU A 64 5.48 4.29 -1.06
N TYR A 65 6.67 3.92 -1.52
CA TYR A 65 7.12 4.19 -2.89
C TYR A 65 6.15 3.58 -3.92
N ALA A 66 5.89 2.28 -3.81
CA ALA A 66 5.04 1.57 -4.76
C ALA A 66 3.58 2.04 -4.70
N LEU A 67 3.04 2.32 -3.51
CA LEU A 67 1.69 2.84 -3.35
C LEU A 67 1.55 4.25 -3.94
N ASN A 68 2.49 5.15 -3.66
CA ASN A 68 2.44 6.51 -4.20
C ASN A 68 2.65 6.53 -5.72
N LEU A 69 3.53 5.68 -6.25
CA LEU A 69 3.71 5.49 -7.68
C LEU A 69 2.40 5.01 -8.33
N ALA A 70 1.71 4.05 -7.69
CA ALA A 70 0.40 3.60 -8.13
C ALA A 70 -0.66 4.71 -8.03
N ALA A 71 -0.56 5.62 -7.07
CA ALA A 71 -1.47 6.76 -6.93
C ALA A 71 -1.23 7.87 -7.99
N GLY A 72 -0.21 7.71 -8.84
CA GLY A 72 0.11 8.65 -9.91
C GLY A 72 1.14 9.72 -9.51
N GLU A 73 1.79 9.57 -8.36
CA GLU A 73 2.97 10.40 -8.03
C GLU A 73 4.15 10.00 -8.93
N THR A 74 4.94 10.98 -9.36
CA THR A 74 6.07 10.76 -10.27
C THR A 74 7.30 10.22 -9.54
N GLU A 75 8.02 9.29 -10.16
CA GLU A 75 9.24 8.66 -9.61
C GLU A 75 10.29 9.68 -9.17
N GLN A 76 10.35 10.85 -9.82
CA GLN A 76 11.25 11.95 -9.48
C GLN A 76 10.96 12.55 -8.10
N THR A 77 9.70 12.56 -7.67
CA THR A 77 9.28 13.09 -6.37
C THR A 77 9.53 12.06 -5.25
N LEU A 78 9.46 10.77 -5.57
CA LEU A 78 9.58 9.67 -4.62
C LEU A 78 11.04 9.24 -4.37
N SER A 79 11.90 9.33 -5.39
CA SER A 79 13.32 8.98 -5.28
C SER A 79 14.11 9.93 -4.36
N ALA A 80 13.65 11.17 -4.23
CA ALA A 80 14.25 12.15 -3.32
C ALA A 80 14.06 11.78 -1.84
N GLU A 81 12.97 11.09 -1.49
CA GLU A 81 12.67 10.69 -0.11
C GLU A 81 13.29 9.34 0.29
N LEU A 82 13.78 8.56 -0.68
CA LEU A 82 14.56 7.34 -0.43
C LEU A 82 16.05 7.62 -0.15
N SER A 83 16.51 8.86 -0.40
CA SER A 83 17.92 9.26 -0.32
C SER A 83 18.27 10.10 0.91
N SER A 84 17.34 10.33 1.84
CA SER A 84 17.55 11.11 3.07
C SER A 84 17.64 10.24 4.33
#